data_AF-A0A938M8X5-F1
#
_entry.id   AF-A0A938M8X5-F1
#
_cell.length_a   1.000
_cell.length_b   1.000
_cell.length_c   1.000
_cell.angle_alpha   90.00
_cell.angle_beta   90.00
_cell.angle_gamma   90.00
#
_symmetry.space_group_name_H-M   'P 1'
#
loop_
_entity.id
_entity.type
_entity.pdbx_description
1 polymer ?
#
loop_
_entity_poly.entity_id
_entity_poly.type
_entity_poly.pdbx_seq_one_letter_code
_entity_poly.pdbx_strand_id
1 'polypeptide(L)' 'MKTLSDVTKEALALPVEDRVVLAQRVWQSVEHFASPEIEKAWLDEADRRWQEIEEGKVRCHPADKVMKRARATLAR' A
#
# COMPACT_ATOMS: atom_id res chain seq x y z
N MET A 1 9.60 -18.79 -23.21
CA MET A 1 9.43 -18.02 -21.94
C MET A 1 8.27 -17.07 -22.15
N LYS A 2 7.31 -16.98 -21.21
CA LYS A 2 6.20 -16.02 -21.33
C LYS A 2 6.73 -14.59 -21.20
N THR A 3 6.19 -13.64 -21.97
CA THR A 3 6.52 -12.23 -21.81
C THR A 3 5.74 -11.62 -20.64
N LEU A 4 6.15 -10.44 -20.17
CA LEU A 4 5.36 -9.70 -19.16
C LEU A 4 3.92 -9.47 -19.63
N SER A 5 3.73 -9.15 -20.92
CA SER A 5 2.39 -8.96 -21.48
C SER A 5 1.54 -10.21 -21.42
N ASP A 6 2.13 -11.38 -21.70
CA ASP A 6 1.42 -12.67 -21.61
C ASP A 6 1.00 -12.97 -20.17
N VAL A 7 1.91 -12.79 -19.21
CA VAL A 7 1.64 -13.01 -17.78
C VAL A 7 0.60 -12.02 -17.25
N THR A 8 0.65 -10.75 -17.65
CA THR A 8 -0.35 -9.75 -17.25
C THR A 8 -1.73 -10.11 -17.79
N LYS A 9 -1.84 -10.53 -19.05
CA LYS A 9 -3.12 -10.95 -19.64
C LYS A 9 -3.72 -12.14 -18.87
N GLU A 10 -2.91 -13.14 -18.56
CA GLU A 10 -3.35 -14.30 -17.79
C GLU A 10 -3.77 -13.92 -16.37
N ALA A 11 -2.99 -13.07 -15.69
CA ALA A 11 -3.31 -12.58 -14.35
C ALA A 11 -4.63 -11.79 -14.33
N LEU A 12 -4.87 -10.93 -15.33
CA LEU A 12 -6.09 -10.12 -15.42
C LEU A 12 -7.32 -10.94 -15.81
N ALA A 13 -7.16 -12.12 -16.41
CA ALA A 13 -8.26 -13.02 -16.74
C ALA A 13 -8.79 -13.81 -15.53
N LEU A 14 -8.07 -13.82 -14.40
CA LEU A 14 -8.51 -14.49 -13.18
C LEU A 14 -9.70 -13.75 -12.52
N PRO A 15 -10.53 -14.45 -11.72
CA PRO A 15 -11.49 -13.82 -10.81
C PRO A 15 -10.84 -12.78 -9.89
N VAL A 16 -11.61 -11.79 -9.44
CA VAL A 16 -11.10 -10.65 -8.63
C VAL A 16 -10.36 -11.14 -7.39
N GLU A 17 -10.90 -12.14 -6.72
CA GLU A 17 -10.39 -12.74 -5.49
C GLU A 17 -9.00 -13.34 -5.71
N ASP A 18 -8.84 -14.10 -6.79
CA ASP A 18 -7.56 -14.71 -7.17
C ASP A 18 -6.53 -13.67 -7.62
N ARG A 19 -6.98 -12.58 -8.27
CA ARG A 19 -6.08 -11.46 -8.61
C ARG A 19 -5.52 -10.78 -7.39
N VAL A 20 -6.32 -10.60 -6.34
CA VAL A 20 -5.86 -10.02 -5.06
C VAL A 20 -4.81 -10.94 -4.43
N VAL A 21 -5.06 -12.25 -4.38
CA VAL A 21 -4.10 -13.22 -3.85
C VAL A 21 -2.80 -13.23 -4.66
N LEU A 22 -2.89 -13.20 -5.99
CA LEU A 22 -1.73 -13.15 -6.87
C LEU A 22 -0.92 -11.86 -6.68
N ALA A 23 -1.60 -10.71 -6.62
CA ALA A 23 -0.96 -9.42 -6.38
C ALA A 23 -0.20 -9.42 -5.04
N GLN A 24 -0.80 -9.97 -3.98
CA GLN A 24 -0.14 -10.09 -2.68
C GLN A 24 1.13 -10.95 -2.75
N ARG A 25 1.08 -12.10 -3.42
CA ARG A 25 2.26 -12.98 -3.59
C ARG A 25 3.38 -12.30 -4.36
N VAL A 26 3.03 -11.60 -5.45
CA VAL A 26 4.01 -10.84 -6.24
C VAL A 26 4.62 -9.72 -5.39
N TRP A 27 3.80 -8.99 -4.63
CA TRP A 27 4.27 -7.96 -3.72
C TRP A 27 5.25 -8.52 -2.69
N GLN A 28 4.88 -9.59 -1.99
CA GLN A 28 5.76 -10.26 -1.01
C GLN A 28 7.08 -10.72 -1.62
N SER A 29 7.08 -11.16 -2.88
CA SER A 29 8.33 -11.59 -3.55
C SER A 29 9.31 -10.45 -3.79
N VAL A 30 8.83 -9.20 -3.82
CA VAL A 30 9.67 -8.01 -4.03
C VAL A 30 9.91 -7.22 -2.75
N GLU A 31 9.04 -7.36 -1.74
CA GLU A 31 9.03 -6.62 -0.47
C GLU A 31 10.34 -6.70 0.35
N HIS A 32 11.23 -7.65 0.02
CA HIS A 32 12.57 -7.76 0.59
C HIS A 32 13.57 -6.66 0.14
N PHE A 33 13.10 -5.59 -0.51
CA PHE A 33 13.96 -4.49 -0.97
C PHE A 33 14.38 -3.53 0.15
N ALA A 34 13.65 -3.49 1.27
CA ALA A 34 13.97 -2.64 2.40
C ALA A 34 15.03 -3.32 3.28
N SER A 35 16.10 -2.59 3.63
CA SER A 35 17.04 -3.10 4.62
C SER A 35 16.34 -3.21 5.99
N PRO A 36 16.80 -4.11 6.89
CA PRO A 36 16.21 -4.24 8.23
C PRO A 36 16.14 -2.92 9.00
N GLU A 37 17.08 -2.00 8.73
CA GLU A 37 17.10 -0.67 9.33
C GLU A 37 15.96 0.22 8.82
N ILE A 38 15.63 0.12 7.52
CA ILE A 38 14.50 0.85 6.92
C ILE A 38 13.18 0.29 7.45
N GLU A 39 13.05 -1.03 7.52
CA GLU A 39 11.86 -1.69 8.07
C GLU A 39 11.64 -1.26 9.53
N LYS A 40 12.69 -1.29 10.36
CA LYS A 40 12.63 -0.80 11.73
C LYS A 40 12.22 0.66 11.82
N ALA A 41 12.84 1.54 11.04
CA ALA A 41 12.52 2.97 11.05
C ALA A 41 11.05 3.24 10.65
N TRP A 42 10.49 2.43 9.74
CA TRP A 42 9.08 2.52 9.36
C TRP A 42 8.15 2.08 10.49
N LEU A 43 8.47 0.97 11.16
CA LEU A 43 7.69 0.48 12.30
C LEU A 43 7.72 1.47 13.48
N ASP A 44 8.90 1.97 13.83
CA ASP A 44 9.08 2.96 14.90
C ASP A 44 8.25 4.23 14.64
N GLU A 45 8.23 4.70 13.39
CA GLU A 45 7.44 5.87 12.99
C GLU A 45 5.93 5.60 12.99
N ALA A 46 5.50 4.40 12.57
CA ALA A 46 4.09 4.01 12.59
C ALA A 46 3.56 3.96 14.03
N ASP A 47 4.30 3.33 14.95
CA ASP A 47 3.94 3.24 16.37
C ASP A 47 3.90 4.62 17.02
N ARG A 48 4.90 5.47 16.75
CA ARG A 48 4.93 6.86 17.25
C ARG A 48 3.69 7.64 16.80
N ARG A 49 3.33 7.57 15.52
CA ARG A 49 2.15 8.27 14.98
C ARG A 49 0.85 7.74 15.57
N TRP A 50 0.75 6.43 15.77
CA TRP A 50 -0.42 5.82 16.40
C TRP A 50 -0.60 6.33 17.83
N GLN A 51 0.47 6.35 18.62
CA GLN A 51 0.42 6.88 20.00
C GLN A 51 0.03 8.36 20.03
N GLU A 52 0.58 9.19 19.14
CA GLU A 52 0.20 10.60 19.07
C GLU A 52 -1.29 10.83 18.77
N ILE A 53 -1.89 9.95 17.98
CA ILE A 53 -3.33 9.97 17.69
C ILE A 53 -4.13 9.58 18.93
N GLU A 54 -3.79 8.44 19.56
CA GLU A 54 -4.48 7.94 20.75
C GLU A 54 -4.41 8.91 21.94
N GLU A 55 -3.26 9.57 22.11
CA GLU A 55 -3.05 10.57 23.16
C GLU A 55 -3.63 11.95 22.81
N GLY A 56 -4.17 12.13 21.60
CA GLY A 56 -4.74 13.40 21.14
C GLY A 56 -3.70 14.51 20.92
N LYS A 57 -2.41 14.16 20.78
CA LYS A 57 -1.31 15.10 20.51
C LYS A 57 -1.38 15.71 19.11
N VAL A 58 -2.07 15.02 18.19
CA VAL A 58 -2.25 15.47 16.80
C VAL A 58 -3.73 15.60 16.44
N ARG A 59 -4.02 16.53 15.54
CA ARG A 59 -5.38 16.71 15.00
C ARG A 59 -5.57 15.81 13.78
N CYS A 60 -6.40 14.77 13.93
CA CYS A 60 -6.82 13.95 12.79
C CYS A 60 -7.79 14.70 11.88
N HIS A 61 -7.72 14.40 10.58
CA HIS A 61 -8.68 14.87 9.59
C HIS A 61 -9.62 13.73 9.17
N PRO A 62 -10.91 14.01 8.94
CA PRO A 62 -11.83 13.01 8.41
C PRO A 62 -11.34 12.40 7.09
N ALA A 63 -11.29 11.07 7.02
CA ALA A 63 -10.70 10.34 5.90
C ALA A 63 -11.40 10.65 4.56
N ASP A 64 -12.73 10.78 4.57
CA ASP A 64 -13.54 11.16 3.41
C ASP A 64 -13.10 12.50 2.79
N LYS A 65 -12.85 13.50 3.65
CA LYS A 65 -12.39 14.83 3.22
C LYS A 65 -10.99 14.79 2.62
N VAL A 66 -10.08 14.04 3.24
CA VAL A 66 -8.70 13.87 2.75
C VAL A 66 -8.71 13.16 1.40
N MET A 67 -9.42 12.04 1.29
CA MET A 67 -9.48 11.25 0.04
C MET A 67 -10.14 12.02 -1.10
N LYS A 68 -11.20 12.78 -0.83
CA LYS A 68 -11.83 13.66 -1.82
C LYS A 68 -10.84 14.69 -2.37
N ARG A 69 -10.06 15.34 -1.48
CA ARG A 69 -9.03 16.32 -1.87
C ARG A 69 -7.92 15.66 -2.70
N ALA A 70 -7.42 14.49 -2.28
CA ALA A 70 -6.34 13.79 -2.98
C ALA A 70 -6.76 13.42 -4.42
N ARG A 71 -7.95 12.84 -4.60
CA ARG A 71 -8.48 12.48 -5.94
C ARG A 71 -8.65 13.71 -6.84
N ALA A 72 -9.14 14.83 -6.29
CA ALA A 72 -9.27 16.07 -7.05
C ALA A 72 -7.92 16.60 -7.57
N THR A 73 -6.82 16.37 -6.83
CA THR A 73 -5.47 16.77 -7.27
C THR A 73 -4.94 15.90 -8.40
N LEU A 74 -5.29 14.61 -8.44
CA LEU A 74 -4.85 13.65 -9.47
C LEU A 74 -5.63 13.77 -10.79
N ALA A 75 -6.76 14.47 -10.79
CA ALA A 75 -7.59 14.69 -11.98
C ALA A 75 -7.16 15.91 -12.83
N ARG A 76 -5.97 16.46 -12.56
CA ARG A 76 -5.33 17.55 -13.30
C ARG A 76 -4.20 17.00 -14.16
#